data_AF-A0A2P4WX87-F1
#
_entry.id   AF-A0A2P4WX87-F1
#
_cell.length_a   1.000
_cell.length_b   1.000
_cell.length_c   1.000
_cell.angle_alpha   90.00
_cell.angle_beta   90.00
_cell.angle_gamma   90.00
#
_symmetry.space_group_name_H-M   'P 1'
#
loop_
_entity.id
_entity.type
_entity.pdbx_description
1 polymer ?
#
loop_
_entity_poly.entity_id
_entity_poly.type
_entity_poly.pdbx_seq_one_letter_code
_entity_poly.pdbx_strand_id
1 'polypeptide(L)'
;MFLDIGSGVGNIVAQVVLSIGVYKALGIELRSDIYHLGMDMMMKSAFTGRLVERAQFFCQDVSKLRISYTPPFADATIVYWNNVLFDPSVIEFVKNELCGMFMHKFLPETPRTVPRSLLCIVRIDKKVDVPCSWKAKLQRMFVYRAKDFE
;
A
#
# COMPACT_ATOMS: atom_id res chain seq x y z
N MET A 1 3.26 -4.15 10.63
CA MET A 1 3.19 -4.90 9.35
C MET A 1 3.11 -3.92 8.19
N PHE A 2 3.40 -4.36 6.96
CA PHE A 2 3.31 -3.53 5.76
C PHE A 2 2.13 -3.97 4.89
N LEU A 3 1.42 -3.02 4.27
CA LEU A 3 0.34 -3.28 3.33
C LEU A 3 0.52 -2.45 2.06
N ASP A 4 0.41 -3.10 0.91
CA ASP A 4 0.40 -2.52 -0.43
C ASP A 4 -0.98 -2.69 -1.07
N ILE A 5 -1.63 -1.56 -1.37
CA ILE A 5 -2.95 -1.52 -2.03
C ILE A 5 -2.76 -1.28 -3.52
N GLY A 6 -3.20 -2.23 -4.35
CA GLY A 6 -2.91 -2.22 -5.79
C GLY A 6 -1.50 -2.72 -6.08
N SER A 7 -1.15 -3.86 -5.48
CA SER A 7 0.22 -4.37 -5.44
C SER A 7 0.77 -4.83 -6.79
N GLY A 8 -0.08 -4.95 -7.82
CA GLY A 8 0.30 -5.43 -9.14
C GLY A 8 0.96 -6.82 -9.03
N VAL A 9 2.15 -6.97 -9.62
CA VAL A 9 2.94 -8.20 -9.53
C VAL A 9 3.69 -8.36 -8.20
N GLY A 10 3.55 -7.43 -7.26
CA GLY A 10 4.10 -7.54 -5.90
C GLY A 10 5.54 -7.05 -5.72
N ASN A 11 6.07 -6.24 -6.63
CA ASN A 11 7.46 -5.75 -6.55
C ASN A 11 7.75 -4.98 -5.25
N ILE A 12 6.84 -4.11 -4.82
CA ILE A 12 7.02 -3.32 -3.60
C ILE A 12 6.98 -4.23 -2.37
N VAL A 13 6.01 -5.14 -2.29
CA VAL A 13 5.93 -6.15 -1.22
C VAL A 13 7.21 -6.99 -1.15
N ALA A 14 7.68 -7.50 -2.29
CA ALA A 14 8.90 -8.30 -2.36
C ALA A 14 10.11 -7.49 -1.89
N GLN A 15 10.29 -6.26 -2.40
CA GLN A 15 11.39 -5.39 -1.97
C GLN A 15 11.33 -5.10 -0.47
N VAL A 16 10.15 -4.81 0.09
CA VAL A 16 9.98 -4.58 1.53
C VAL A 16 10.38 -5.81 2.35
N VAL A 17 9.96 -7.01 1.93
CA VAL A 17 10.35 -8.26 2.62
C VAL A 17 11.87 -8.49 2.57
N LEU A 18 12.48 -8.23 1.42
CA LEU A 18 13.91 -8.49 1.21
C LEU A 18 14.82 -7.44 1.85
N SER A 19 14.40 -6.18 1.86
CA SER A 19 15.23 -5.04 2.28
C SER A 19 14.92 -4.53 3.69
N ILE A 20 13.75 -4.84 4.25
CA ILE A 20 13.30 -4.28 5.52
C ILE A 20 12.91 -5.42 6.48
N GLY A 21 13.22 -5.27 7.76
CA GLY A 21 12.84 -6.19 8.83
C GLY A 21 11.35 -6.14 9.23
N VAL A 22 10.42 -6.09 8.27
CA VAL A 22 8.98 -6.16 8.58
C VAL A 22 8.58 -7.56 9.04
N TYR A 23 7.68 -7.67 10.02
CA TYR A 23 7.15 -8.99 10.42
C TYR A 23 6.46 -9.69 9.24
N LYS A 24 5.55 -8.98 8.56
CA LYS A 24 4.79 -9.47 7.41
C LYS A 24 4.48 -8.31 6.47
N ALA A 25 4.45 -8.59 5.17
CA ALA A 25 4.08 -7.68 4.10
C ALA A 25 2.89 -8.24 3.32
N LEU A 26 1.86 -7.42 3.13
CA LEU A 26 0.61 -7.80 2.50
C LEU A 26 0.48 -7.07 1.16
N GLY A 27 -0.03 -7.75 0.13
CA GLY A 27 -0.39 -7.14 -1.15
C GLY A 27 -1.84 -7.42 -1.51
N ILE A 28 -2.61 -6.40 -1.87
CA ILE A 28 -3.97 -6.54 -2.43
C ILE A 28 -3.91 -6.18 -3.91
N GLU A 29 -4.40 -7.06 -4.77
CA GLU A 29 -4.49 -6.83 -6.21
C GLU A 29 -5.84 -7.27 -6.75
N LEU A 30 -6.47 -6.46 -7.59
CA LEU A 30 -7.77 -6.77 -8.18
C LEU A 30 -7.64 -7.67 -9.40
N ARG A 31 -6.61 -7.43 -10.23
CA ARG A 31 -6.40 -8.12 -11.50
C ARG A 31 -5.78 -9.49 -11.30
N SER A 32 -6.58 -10.54 -11.47
CA SER A 32 -6.16 -11.93 -11.27
C SER A 32 -5.00 -12.34 -12.17
N ASP A 33 -4.97 -11.90 -13.43
CA ASP A 33 -3.87 -12.16 -14.37
C ASP A 33 -2.54 -11.62 -13.85
N ILE A 34 -2.55 -10.39 -13.33
CA ILE A 34 -1.36 -9.73 -12.77
C ILE A 34 -0.97 -10.35 -11.43
N TYR A 35 -1.94 -10.66 -10.58
CA TYR A 35 -1.73 -11.35 -9.31
C TYR A 35 -1.03 -12.70 -9.52
N HIS A 36 -1.55 -13.54 -10.43
CA HIS A 36 -0.98 -14.86 -10.70
C HIS A 36 0.42 -14.76 -11.30
N LEU A 37 0.65 -13.83 -12.22
CA LEU A 37 1.97 -13.56 -12.75
C LEU A 37 2.97 -13.20 -11.63
N GLY A 38 2.57 -12.33 -10.70
CA GLY A 38 3.39 -11.98 -9.54
C GLY A 38 3.72 -13.17 -8.65
N MET A 39 2.75 -14.04 -8.38
CA MET A 39 2.96 -15.25 -7.57
C MET A 39 3.97 -16.18 -8.24
N ASP A 40 3.80 -16.42 -9.55
CA ASP A 40 4.71 -17.26 -10.32
C ASP A 40 6.14 -16.72 -10.34
N MET A 41 6.30 -15.40 -10.48
CA MET A 41 7.61 -14.73 -10.45
C MET A 41 8.29 -14.91 -9.08
N MET A 42 7.55 -14.78 -7.98
CA MET A 42 8.12 -14.99 -6.64
C MET A 42 8.47 -16.45 -6.36
N MET A 43 7.66 -17.40 -6.83
CA MET A 43 7.93 -18.83 -6.66
C MET A 43 9.18 -19.26 -7.44
N LYS A 44 9.47 -18.61 -8.57
CA LYS A 44 10.68 -18.86 -9.38
C LYS A 44 11.90 -18.06 -8.90
N SER A 45 11.74 -17.17 -7.93
CA SER A 45 12.82 -16.34 -7.40
C SER A 45 13.76 -17.15 -6.51
N ALA A 46 15.05 -16.83 -6.56
CA ALA A 46 16.05 -17.36 -5.62
C ALA A 46 15.70 -17.04 -4.14
N PHE A 47 14.82 -16.07 -3.90
CA PHE A 47 14.38 -15.65 -2.56
C PHE A 47 13.03 -16.24 -2.14
N THR A 48 12.49 -17.22 -2.88
CA THR A 48 11.15 -17.77 -2.66
C THR A 48 10.87 -18.14 -1.20
N GLY A 49 11.81 -18.80 -0.49
CA GLY A 49 11.60 -19.20 0.90
C GLY A 49 11.28 -18.01 1.83
N ARG A 50 12.05 -16.93 1.73
CA ARG A 50 11.82 -15.70 2.52
C ARG A 50 10.54 -14.98 2.10
N LEU A 51 10.24 -14.98 0.81
CA LEU A 51 9.04 -14.35 0.28
C LEU A 51 7.78 -15.10 0.72
N VAL A 52 7.75 -16.44 0.67
CA VAL A 52 6.62 -17.26 1.11
C VAL A 52 6.40 -17.15 2.62
N GLU A 53 7.47 -17.03 3.41
CA GLU A 53 7.36 -16.88 4.87
C GLU A 53 6.73 -15.53 5.28
N ARG A 54 7.08 -14.43 4.59
CA ARG A 54 6.81 -13.07 5.07
C ARG A 54 5.89 -12.25 4.16
N ALA A 55 5.60 -12.70 2.95
CA ALA A 55 4.67 -12.05 2.05
C ALA A 55 3.34 -12.81 2.00
N GLN A 56 2.23 -12.08 1.96
CA GLN A 56 0.90 -12.65 1.72
C GLN A 56 0.13 -11.76 0.76
N PHE A 57 -0.47 -12.37 -0.26
CA PHE A 57 -1.18 -11.65 -1.30
C PHE A 57 -2.65 -12.03 -1.35
N PHE A 58 -3.50 -11.08 -1.75
CA PHE A 58 -4.94 -11.23 -1.84
C PHE A 58 -5.41 -10.73 -3.21
N CYS A 59 -5.96 -11.64 -4.01
CA CYS A 59 -6.59 -11.31 -5.29
C CYS A 59 -8.03 -10.85 -5.05
N GLN A 60 -8.21 -9.59 -4.63
CA GLN A 60 -9.51 -9.06 -4.21
C GLN A 60 -9.65 -7.58 -4.56
N ASP A 61 -10.91 -7.17 -4.71
CA ASP A 61 -11.28 -5.77 -4.84
C ASP A 61 -11.18 -5.08 -3.47
N VAL A 62 -10.27 -4.10 -3.36
CA VAL A 62 -10.09 -3.36 -2.11
C VAL A 62 -11.36 -2.63 -1.67
N SER A 63 -12.24 -2.24 -2.60
CA SER A 63 -13.51 -1.58 -2.26
C SER A 63 -14.52 -2.50 -1.56
N LYS A 64 -14.27 -3.82 -1.61
CA LYS A 64 -15.06 -4.84 -0.91
C LYS A 64 -14.41 -5.28 0.40
N LEU A 65 -13.21 -4.78 0.69
CA LEU A 65 -12.45 -5.13 1.87
C LEU A 65 -12.56 -4.04 2.93
N ARG A 66 -12.77 -4.49 4.16
CA ARG A 66 -12.85 -3.63 5.33
C ARG A 66 -11.52 -3.59 6.05
N ILE A 67 -10.53 -3.02 5.37
CA ILE A 67 -9.12 -3.08 5.77
C ILE A 67 -8.85 -2.42 7.13
N SER A 68 -9.75 -1.54 7.58
CA SER A 68 -9.64 -0.86 8.87
C SER A 68 -9.83 -1.78 10.08
N TYR A 69 -10.64 -2.82 9.96
CA TYR A 69 -11.00 -3.70 11.08
C TYR A 69 -10.88 -5.19 10.79
N THR A 70 -10.49 -5.56 9.56
CA THR A 70 -10.32 -6.96 9.17
C THR A 70 -8.86 -7.36 9.25
N PRO A 71 -8.44 -8.25 10.18
CA PRO A 71 -7.12 -8.85 10.13
C PRO A 71 -6.92 -9.68 8.85
N PRO A 72 -5.70 -9.76 8.29
CA PRO A 72 -4.47 -9.14 8.80
C PRO A 72 -4.27 -7.67 8.38
N PHE A 73 -5.22 -7.08 7.63
CA PHE A 73 -5.06 -5.73 7.08
C PHE A 73 -5.04 -4.65 8.18
N ALA A 74 -5.91 -4.79 9.17
CA ALA A 74 -6.03 -3.85 10.29
C ALA A 74 -4.73 -3.72 11.11
N ASP A 75 -3.87 -4.74 11.08
CA ASP A 75 -2.58 -4.77 11.79
C ASP A 75 -1.44 -4.07 11.03
N ALA A 76 -1.73 -3.53 9.84
CA ALA A 76 -0.76 -2.78 9.05
C ALA A 76 -0.44 -1.44 9.70
N THR A 77 0.84 -1.21 9.96
CA THR A 77 1.35 0.04 10.55
C THR A 77 1.94 0.98 9.49
N ILE A 78 2.23 0.44 8.30
CA ILE A 78 2.72 1.15 7.12
C ILE A 78 1.86 0.74 5.94
N VAL A 79 1.27 1.72 5.26
CA VAL A 79 0.48 1.49 4.04
C VAL A 79 1.11 2.23 2.86
N TYR A 80 1.38 1.49 1.79
CA TYR A 80 1.71 2.01 0.47
C TYR A 80 0.50 1.92 -0.44
N TRP A 81 0.23 2.99 -1.18
CA TRP A 81 -0.90 3.04 -2.09
C TRP A 81 -0.61 3.95 -3.28
N ASN A 82 -0.25 3.33 -4.41
CA ASN A 82 -0.17 4.04 -5.68
C ASN A 82 -1.59 4.24 -6.23
N ASN A 83 -2.15 5.42 -5.99
CA ASN A 83 -3.54 5.73 -6.30
C ASN A 83 -3.73 6.57 -7.56
N VAL A 84 -2.70 6.72 -8.40
CA VAL A 84 -2.70 7.68 -9.51
C VAL A 84 -3.82 7.43 -10.53
N LEU A 85 -4.11 6.16 -10.82
CA LEU A 85 -5.11 5.73 -11.80
C LEU A 85 -6.31 5.02 -11.17
N PHE A 86 -6.49 5.13 -9.85
CA PHE A 86 -7.63 4.53 -9.18
C PHE A 86 -8.92 5.29 -9.50
N ASP A 87 -10.03 4.58 -9.58
CA ASP A 87 -11.35 5.20 -9.70
C ASP A 87 -11.62 6.11 -8.49
N PRO A 88 -12.17 7.34 -8.69
CA PRO A 88 -12.44 8.26 -7.60
C PRO A 88 -13.28 7.69 -6.45
N SER A 89 -14.25 6.81 -6.74
CA SER A 89 -15.08 6.17 -5.72
C SER A 89 -14.29 5.18 -4.86
N VAL A 90 -13.39 4.42 -5.49
CA VAL A 90 -12.45 3.52 -4.79
C VAL A 90 -11.47 4.34 -3.95
N ILE A 91 -10.99 5.47 -4.48
CA ILE A 91 -10.13 6.39 -3.75
C ILE A 91 -10.81 6.88 -2.47
N GLU A 92 -12.06 7.35 -2.58
CA GLU A 92 -12.82 7.84 -1.43
C GLU A 92 -13.07 6.73 -0.41
N PHE A 93 -13.45 5.54 -0.86
CA PHE A 93 -13.60 4.37 -0.01
C PHE A 93 -12.32 4.05 0.77
N VAL A 94 -11.19 3.88 0.07
CA VAL A 94 -9.91 3.51 0.70
C VAL A 94 -9.48 4.58 1.70
N LYS A 95 -9.69 5.87 1.40
CA LYS A 95 -9.38 6.94 2.35
C LYS A 95 -10.20 6.85 3.64
N ASN A 96 -11.48 6.49 3.55
CA ASN A 96 -12.33 6.30 4.72
C ASN A 96 -11.86 5.13 5.57
N GLU A 97 -11.51 4.01 4.95
CA GLU A 97 -10.92 2.87 5.67
C GLU A 97 -9.60 3.26 6.35
N LEU A 98 -8.73 3.99 5.66
CA LEU A 98 -7.46 4.46 6.23
C LEU A 98 -7.64 5.42 7.42
N CYS A 99 -8.76 6.16 7.50
CA CYS A 99 -9.06 6.99 8.67
C CYS A 99 -9.29 6.14 9.94
N GLY A 100 -9.74 4.89 9.78
CA GLY A 100 -10.01 3.97 10.88
C GLY A 100 -8.79 3.15 11.32
N MET A 101 -7.65 3.25 10.64
CA MET A 101 -6.47 2.43 10.94
C MET A 101 -5.49 3.14 11.87
N PHE A 102 -4.90 2.40 12.82
CA PHE A 102 -3.80 2.89 13.66
C PHE A 102 -2.46 2.83 12.91
N MET A 103 -2.21 3.82 12.05
CA MET A 103 -1.05 3.81 11.14
C MET A 103 0.05 4.78 11.54
N HIS A 104 1.30 4.36 11.38
CA HIS A 104 2.46 5.22 11.62
C HIS A 104 2.88 5.98 10.36
N LYS A 105 2.74 5.38 9.16
CA LYS A 105 3.14 5.99 7.88
C LYS A 105 2.24 5.62 6.71
N PHE A 106 1.91 6.60 5.88
CA PHE A 106 1.05 6.45 4.71
C PHE A 106 1.66 7.11 3.47
N LEU A 107 1.58 6.47 2.30
CA LEU A 107 2.19 6.93 1.05
C LEU A 107 1.17 7.03 -0.12
N PRO A 108 0.37 8.10 -0.23
CA PRO A 108 -0.46 8.36 -1.41
C PRO A 108 0.28 9.26 -2.41
N GLU A 109 -0.02 9.08 -3.70
CA GLU A 109 0.65 9.78 -4.81
C GLU A 109 -0.12 10.99 -5.35
N THR A 110 -1.24 11.39 -4.75
CA THR A 110 -1.99 12.58 -5.20
C THR A 110 -2.41 13.50 -4.05
N PRO A 111 -2.04 14.80 -4.07
CA PRO A 111 -2.37 15.75 -3.00
C PRO A 111 -3.80 16.29 -3.09
N ARG A 112 -4.52 16.06 -4.20
CA ARG A 112 -5.73 16.84 -4.51
C ARG A 112 -6.98 16.47 -3.71
N THR A 113 -6.98 15.39 -2.93
CA THR A 113 -8.22 14.93 -2.29
C THR A 113 -8.01 14.19 -0.97
N VAL A 114 -6.94 14.45 -0.20
CA VAL A 114 -6.87 13.87 1.16
C VAL A 114 -8.08 14.35 1.96
N PRO A 115 -8.96 13.47 2.50
CA PRO A 115 -10.14 13.92 3.21
C PRO A 115 -9.73 14.72 4.42
N ARG A 116 -10.53 15.73 4.77
CA ARG A 116 -10.28 16.53 5.99
C ARG A 116 -10.17 15.64 7.23
N SER A 117 -10.95 14.57 7.31
CA SER A 117 -10.86 13.55 8.38
C SER A 117 -9.48 12.92 8.48
N LEU A 118 -8.86 12.56 7.35
CA LEU A 118 -7.51 11.99 7.35
C LEU A 118 -6.47 13.05 7.76
N LEU A 119 -6.62 14.31 7.34
CA LEU A 119 -5.75 15.41 7.78
C LEU A 119 -5.85 15.73 9.28
N CYS A 120 -6.93 15.32 9.96
CA CYS A 120 -7.02 15.45 11.41
C CYS A 120 -6.02 14.52 12.11
N ILE A 121 -5.84 13.31 11.59
CA ILE A 121 -5.06 12.24 12.24
C ILE A 121 -3.64 12.09 11.70
N VAL A 122 -3.35 12.56 10.48
CA VAL A 122 -2.00 12.54 9.91
C VAL A 122 -1.49 13.91 9.48
N ARG A 123 -0.16 14.06 9.46
CA ARG A 123 0.57 15.21 8.89
C ARG A 123 1.47 14.75 7.74
N ILE A 124 1.73 15.63 6.78
CA ILE A 124 2.75 15.37 5.76
C ILE A 124 4.12 15.43 6.44
N ASP A 125 4.83 14.31 6.43
CA ASP A 125 6.20 14.17 6.93
C ASP A 125 7.20 14.55 5.85
N LYS A 126 7.01 14.04 4.62
CA LYS A 126 7.92 14.27 3.49
C LYS A 126 7.18 14.35 2.17
N LYS A 127 7.80 15.01 1.20
CA LYS A 127 7.42 14.99 -0.21
C LYS A 127 8.61 14.44 -0.98
N VAL A 128 8.38 13.45 -1.83
CA VAL A 128 9.43 12.76 -2.57
C VAL A 128 9.04 12.76 -4.04
N ASP A 129 9.93 13.19 -4.92
CA ASP A 129 9.71 13.12 -6.36
C ASP A 129 10.43 11.85 -6.87
N VAL A 130 9.66 10.91 -7.45
CA VAL A 130 10.14 9.59 -7.89
C VAL A 130 9.98 9.42 -9.41
N PRO A 131 10.89 8.69 -10.08
CA PRO A 131 10.70 8.32 -11.48
C PRO A 131 9.57 7.30 -11.60
N CYS A 132 8.78 7.38 -12.68
CA CYS A 132 7.78 6.38 -13.03
C CYS A 132 7.95 5.97 -14.49
N SER A 133 7.66 4.71 -14.82
CA SER A 133 7.89 4.13 -16.15
C SER A 133 7.10 4.80 -17.28
N TRP A 134 5.98 5.45 -16.97
CA TRP A 134 5.00 5.96 -17.94
C TRP A 134 4.99 7.50 -18.05
N LYS A 135 5.88 8.22 -17.34
CA LYS A 135 5.89 9.68 -17.31
C LYS A 135 7.31 10.22 -17.39
N ALA A 136 7.55 11.17 -18.30
CA ALA A 136 8.87 11.81 -18.47
C ALA A 136 9.27 12.70 -17.27
N LYS A 137 8.29 13.30 -16.60
CA LYS A 137 8.52 14.11 -15.39
C LYS A 137 8.38 13.23 -14.15
N LEU A 138 9.12 13.57 -13.10
CA LEU A 138 8.98 12.91 -11.80
C LEU A 138 7.52 12.96 -11.30
N GLN A 139 7.11 11.89 -10.63
CA GLN A 139 5.85 11.79 -9.92
C GLN A 139 6.06 12.17 -8.47
N ARG A 140 5.21 13.04 -7.95
CA ARG A 140 5.30 13.46 -6.55
C ARG A 140 4.55 12.50 -5.66
N MET A 141 5.27 11.84 -4.76
CA MET A 141 4.74 11.07 -3.65
C MET A 141 4.70 11.91 -2.37
N PHE A 142 3.76 11.59 -1.51
CA PHE A 142 3.61 12.21 -0.20
C PHE A 142 3.78 11.15 0.87
N VAL A 143 4.60 11.42 1.87
CA VAL A 143 4.74 10.58 3.06
C VAL A 143 4.00 11.26 4.18
N TYR A 144 3.03 10.57 4.75
CA TYR A 144 2.27 11.02 5.91
C TYR A 144 2.73 10.25 7.14
N ARG A 145 2.62 10.89 8.29
CA ARG A 145 2.84 10.29 9.61
C ARG A 145 1.62 10.58 10.48
N ALA A 146 1.25 9.66 11.37
CA ALA A 146 0.31 9.99 12.44
C ALA A 146 0.76 11.23 13.20
N LYS A 147 -0.20 12.03 13.63
CA LYS A 147 0.05 13.07 14.62
C LYS A 147 0.18 12.39 15.97
N ASP A 148 1.12 12.88 16.77
CA ASP A 148 1.22 12.51 18.17
C ASP A 148 0.01 13.16 18.86
N PHE A 149 -0.85 12.35 19.48
CA PHE A 149 -1.92 12.85 20.34
C PHE A 149 -1.32 12.98 21.74
N GLU A 150 -1.11 14.22 22.19
CA GLU A 150 -0.77 14.53 23.59
C GLU A 150 -1.96 14.31 24.52
#